data_AF-A0A1H4IVB1-F1
#
_entry.id   AF-A0A1H4IVB1-F1
#
_cell.length_a   1.000
_cell.length_b   1.000
_cell.length_c   1.000
_cell.angle_alpha   90.00
_cell.angle_beta   90.00
_cell.angle_gamma   90.00
#
_symmetry.space_group_name_H-M   'P 1'
#
loop_
_entity.id
_entity.type
_entity.pdbx_description
1 polymer ?
#
loop_
_entity_poly.entity_id
_entity_poly.type
_entity_poly.pdbx_seq_one_letter_code
_entity_poly.pdbx_strand_id
1 'polypeptide(L)'
;MKRIIILFALIFTSIASTLGQVKIGDNPNVINGSSVLELESSDKVLVITRVTDNQMNLIFPLEGAIVYNTDQDCIFQYGNMTWTSLCDQVGSRPLEFDTNTNILSLGDWGQVNLSSLIDDADNDPTNEIQILTFDNTTNTLNLVNGGSVNLGDVISDIETITTIVEGSNGTFTYTNESGAQTIIDVKNLETLTSLVLNNDNINIDYTDEDGVTNQLDLTNVVRNLETLTTIVEGSNGIFTYTDENGGLLILMLKT
;
A
#
# COMPACT_ATOMS: atom_id res chain seq x y z
N MET A 1 100.50 -38.96 -51.64
CA MET A 1 99.70 -37.74 -51.87
C MET A 1 98.23 -38.07 -51.61
N LYS A 2 97.60 -37.33 -50.69
CA LYS A 2 96.20 -36.86 -50.72
C LYS A 2 95.12 -37.83 -51.23
N ARG A 3 94.36 -38.46 -50.32
CA ARG A 3 92.96 -38.12 -49.96
C ARG A 3 92.26 -39.33 -49.37
N ILE A 4 91.58 -39.07 -48.27
CA ILE A 4 91.00 -40.03 -47.33
C ILE A 4 89.47 -39.86 -47.38
N ILE A 5 88.79 -40.98 -47.12
CA ILE A 5 87.43 -41.15 -46.62
C ILE A 5 86.29 -41.23 -47.65
N ILE A 6 85.71 -42.43 -47.60
CA ILE A 6 84.54 -42.98 -48.25
C ILE A 6 83.29 -42.24 -47.77
N LEU A 7 82.46 -41.88 -48.75
CA LEU A 7 81.12 -41.34 -48.58
C LEU A 7 80.21 -42.41 -47.97
N PHE A 8 79.91 -42.32 -46.67
CA PHE A 8 78.82 -43.08 -46.04
C PHE A 8 77.73 -42.08 -45.66
N ALA A 9 76.74 -41.94 -46.54
CA ALA A 9 75.52 -41.18 -46.26
C ALA A 9 74.73 -41.93 -45.18
N LEU A 10 74.95 -41.55 -43.93
CA LEU A 10 74.15 -42.01 -42.81
C LEU A 10 72.80 -41.29 -42.89
N ILE A 11 71.83 -41.96 -43.49
CA ILE A 11 70.42 -41.55 -43.48
C ILE A 11 70.01 -41.42 -42.01
N PHE A 12 69.72 -40.20 -41.61
CA PHE A 12 69.14 -39.84 -40.33
C PHE A 12 67.67 -40.29 -40.35
N THR A 13 67.41 -41.59 -40.18
CA THR A 13 66.06 -42.05 -39.81
C THR A 13 65.85 -41.68 -38.36
N SER A 14 65.35 -40.46 -38.13
CA SER A 14 64.69 -40.10 -36.89
C SER A 14 63.56 -41.10 -36.68
N ILE A 15 63.69 -41.95 -35.66
CA ILE A 15 62.59 -42.73 -35.12
C ILE A 15 61.60 -41.69 -34.59
N ALA A 16 60.62 -41.32 -35.41
CA ALA A 16 59.45 -40.62 -34.93
C ALA A 16 58.72 -41.64 -34.04
N SER A 17 58.79 -41.44 -32.73
CA SER A 17 57.96 -42.15 -31.77
C SER A 17 56.51 -41.81 -32.11
N THR A 18 55.85 -42.66 -32.88
CA THR A 18 54.41 -42.59 -33.10
C THR A 18 53.76 -42.85 -31.74
N LEU A 19 53.27 -41.78 -31.09
CA LEU A 19 52.34 -41.93 -29.99
C LEU A 19 51.12 -42.68 -30.54
N GLY A 20 50.69 -43.73 -29.85
CA GLY A 20 49.46 -44.44 -30.21
C GLY A 20 48.28 -43.53 -29.97
N GLN A 21 47.81 -42.86 -31.04
CA GLN A 21 46.58 -42.09 -31.04
C GLN A 21 45.56 -42.82 -31.90
N VAL A 22 44.31 -42.88 -31.44
CA VAL A 22 43.20 -43.49 -32.17
C VAL A 22 42.08 -42.47 -32.31
N LYS A 23 41.69 -42.18 -33.55
CA LYS A 23 40.44 -41.46 -33.84
C LYS A 23 39.42 -42.44 -34.41
N ILE A 24 38.18 -42.38 -33.93
CA ILE A 24 37.08 -43.21 -34.42
C ILE A 24 35.90 -42.29 -34.78
N GLY A 25 35.38 -42.47 -36.00
CA GLY A 25 34.21 -41.77 -36.52
C GLY A 25 34.54 -40.78 -37.64
N ASP A 26 33.89 -39.63 -37.63
CA ASP A 26 34.00 -38.61 -38.68
C ASP A 26 35.42 -38.02 -38.72
N ASN A 27 35.91 -37.68 -39.92
CA ASN A 27 37.24 -37.09 -40.16
C ASN A 27 38.44 -37.80 -39.48
N PRO A 28 38.61 -39.13 -39.63
CA PRO A 28 39.61 -39.90 -38.87
C PRO A 28 41.07 -39.52 -39.18
N ASN A 29 41.31 -38.77 -40.27
CA ASN A 29 42.65 -38.30 -40.65
C ASN A 29 43.10 -37.02 -39.92
N VAL A 30 42.22 -36.38 -39.14
CA VAL A 30 42.51 -35.17 -38.37
C VAL A 30 42.29 -35.49 -36.90
N ILE A 31 43.35 -35.89 -36.20
CA ILE A 31 43.33 -36.13 -34.74
C ILE A 31 44.03 -34.99 -34.01
N ASN A 32 43.49 -34.59 -32.86
CA ASN A 32 44.15 -33.60 -32.03
C ASN A 32 45.41 -34.20 -31.38
N GLY A 33 46.53 -33.47 -31.44
CA GLY A 33 47.82 -33.91 -30.86
C GLY A 33 47.80 -34.17 -29.35
N SER A 34 46.78 -33.68 -28.63
CA SER A 34 46.56 -33.93 -27.20
C SER A 34 45.68 -35.15 -26.90
N SER A 35 45.08 -35.79 -27.92
CA SER A 35 44.17 -36.92 -27.76
C SER A 35 44.91 -38.26 -27.79
N VAL A 36 44.65 -39.18 -26.85
CA VAL A 36 45.01 -40.60 -27.00
C VAL A 36 43.89 -41.37 -27.73
N LEU A 37 42.64 -41.05 -27.40
CA LEU A 37 41.43 -41.53 -28.07
C LEU A 37 40.53 -40.32 -28.36
N GLU A 38 40.08 -40.19 -29.60
CA GLU A 38 39.13 -39.16 -30.03
C GLU A 38 37.94 -39.82 -30.73
N LEU A 39 36.73 -39.46 -30.31
CA LEU A 39 35.48 -39.95 -30.89
C LEU A 39 34.75 -38.74 -31.49
N GLU A 40 34.51 -38.75 -32.80
CA GLU A 40 33.77 -37.70 -33.49
C GLU A 40 32.65 -38.36 -34.29
N SER A 41 31.40 -37.96 -34.07
CA SER A 41 30.28 -38.49 -34.85
C SER A 41 29.10 -37.52 -34.80
N SER A 42 28.44 -37.36 -35.95
CA SER A 42 27.19 -36.60 -36.05
C SER A 42 25.92 -37.38 -35.64
N ASP A 43 26.01 -38.71 -35.49
CA ASP A 43 24.85 -39.59 -35.27
C ASP A 43 25.05 -40.70 -34.22
N LYS A 44 26.26 -40.86 -33.67
CA LYS A 44 26.58 -41.90 -32.67
C LYS A 44 27.21 -41.27 -31.42
N VAL A 45 27.16 -42.01 -30.32
CA VAL A 45 27.70 -41.59 -29.02
C VAL A 45 28.56 -42.68 -28.40
N LEU A 46 29.42 -42.31 -27.45
CA LEU A 46 30.08 -43.26 -26.57
C LEU A 46 29.06 -43.83 -25.59
N VAL A 47 28.80 -45.13 -25.68
CA VAL A 47 28.11 -45.88 -24.63
C VAL A 47 29.17 -46.45 -23.70
N ILE A 48 29.24 -45.91 -22.48
CA ILE A 48 30.10 -46.43 -21.41
C ILE A 48 29.52 -47.72 -20.81
N THR A 49 30.33 -48.46 -20.03
CA THR A 49 29.90 -49.69 -19.37
C THR A 49 28.67 -49.45 -18.49
N ARG A 50 27.62 -50.25 -18.70
CA ARG A 50 26.36 -50.18 -17.96
C ARG A 50 26.34 -51.27 -16.90
N VAL A 51 26.07 -50.90 -15.64
CA VAL A 51 26.11 -51.82 -14.50
C VAL A 51 24.96 -51.55 -13.54
N THR A 52 24.52 -52.57 -12.80
CA THR A 52 23.66 -52.40 -11.62
C THR A 52 24.47 -51.97 -10.40
N ASP A 53 23.82 -51.57 -9.30
CA ASP A 53 24.49 -51.24 -8.04
C ASP A 53 25.36 -52.41 -7.54
N ASN A 54 24.83 -53.63 -7.61
CA ASN A 54 25.56 -54.81 -7.18
C ASN A 54 26.77 -55.09 -8.07
N GLN A 55 26.65 -54.90 -9.39
CA GLN A 55 27.77 -55.08 -10.30
C GLN A 55 28.83 -53.99 -10.11
N MET A 56 28.42 -52.73 -9.97
CA MET A 56 29.30 -51.58 -9.77
C MET A 56 30.18 -51.75 -8.51
N ASN A 57 29.59 -52.23 -7.41
CA ASN A 57 30.29 -52.45 -6.15
C ASN A 57 31.23 -53.67 -6.14
N LEU A 58 31.13 -54.56 -7.14
CA LEU A 58 31.98 -55.75 -7.27
C LEU A 58 33.14 -55.56 -8.27
N ILE A 59 33.20 -54.43 -8.97
CA ILE A 59 34.26 -54.12 -9.92
C ILE A 59 35.33 -53.28 -9.22
N PHE A 60 36.61 -53.59 -9.46
CA PHE A 60 37.78 -52.86 -8.98
C PHE A 60 38.48 -52.14 -10.15
N PRO A 61 37.93 -51.02 -10.66
CA PRO A 61 38.50 -50.34 -11.81
C PRO A 61 39.69 -49.45 -11.41
N LEU A 62 40.38 -48.88 -12.41
CA LEU A 62 41.39 -47.86 -12.17
C LEU A 62 40.74 -46.51 -11.82
N GLU A 63 41.49 -45.65 -11.12
CA GLU A 63 41.11 -44.27 -10.84
C GLU A 63 40.75 -43.52 -12.14
N GLY A 64 39.61 -42.82 -12.12
CA GLY A 64 39.06 -42.12 -13.29
C GLY A 64 38.16 -42.97 -14.19
N ALA A 65 37.91 -44.24 -13.87
CA ALA A 65 36.95 -45.05 -14.62
C ALA A 65 35.52 -44.47 -14.52
N ILE A 66 34.72 -44.66 -15.58
CA ILE A 66 33.35 -44.13 -15.67
C ILE A 66 32.40 -45.26 -16.05
N VAL A 67 31.25 -45.32 -15.40
CA VAL A 67 30.15 -46.26 -15.71
C VAL A 67 28.81 -45.54 -15.71
N TYR A 68 27.83 -46.11 -16.38
CA TYR A 68 26.44 -45.72 -16.21
C TYR A 68 25.74 -46.76 -15.35
N ASN A 69 25.27 -46.34 -14.17
CA ASN A 69 24.51 -47.19 -13.27
C ASN A 69 23.03 -47.20 -13.69
N THR A 70 22.52 -48.39 -14.02
CA THR A 70 21.15 -48.57 -14.52
C THR A 70 20.09 -48.55 -13.44
N ASP A 71 20.45 -48.85 -12.18
CA ASP A 71 19.51 -48.81 -11.06
C ASP A 71 19.29 -47.37 -10.58
N GLN A 72 20.34 -46.54 -10.68
CA GLN A 72 20.35 -45.14 -10.26
C GLN A 72 20.09 -44.15 -11.42
N ASP A 73 19.92 -44.65 -12.64
CA ASP A 73 19.77 -43.85 -13.88
C ASP A 73 20.83 -42.73 -13.99
N CYS A 74 22.09 -43.05 -13.69
CA CYS A 74 23.13 -42.03 -13.56
C CYS A 74 24.55 -42.50 -13.90
N ILE A 75 25.40 -41.57 -14.36
CA ILE A 75 26.84 -41.75 -14.57
C ILE A 75 27.60 -41.63 -13.25
N PHE A 76 28.50 -42.57 -13.00
CA PHE A 76 29.41 -42.59 -11.86
C PHE A 76 30.87 -42.61 -12.32
N GLN A 77 31.72 -41.89 -11.60
CA GLN A 77 33.18 -41.96 -11.74
C GLN A 77 33.80 -42.64 -10.52
N TYR A 78 34.75 -43.53 -10.75
CA TYR A 78 35.55 -44.13 -9.69
C TYR A 78 36.73 -43.23 -9.34
N GLY A 79 36.81 -42.84 -8.08
CA GLY A 79 37.75 -41.88 -7.52
C GLY A 79 38.05 -42.17 -6.05
N ASN A 80 39.32 -42.17 -5.65
CA ASN A 80 39.75 -42.37 -4.26
C ASN A 80 39.13 -43.63 -3.62
N MET A 81 39.16 -44.76 -4.34
CA MET A 81 38.54 -46.03 -3.91
C MET A 81 37.01 -45.99 -3.72
N THR A 82 36.32 -45.00 -4.27
CA THR A 82 34.86 -44.83 -4.13
C THR A 82 34.18 -44.47 -5.45
N TRP A 83 32.90 -44.82 -5.60
CA TRP A 83 32.07 -44.37 -6.72
C TRP A 83 31.37 -43.06 -6.37
N THR A 84 31.58 -42.02 -7.19
CA THR A 84 30.93 -40.72 -7.05
C THR A 84 29.96 -40.49 -8.20
N SER A 85 28.72 -40.13 -7.89
CA SER A 85 27.71 -39.75 -8.88
C SER A 85 28.08 -38.43 -9.55
N LEU A 86 27.92 -38.36 -10.88
CA LEU A 86 28.14 -37.16 -11.67
C LEU A 86 26.84 -36.45 -12.10
N CYS A 87 25.67 -37.02 -11.81
CA CYS A 87 24.39 -36.44 -12.25
C CYS A 87 23.77 -35.48 -11.25
N ASP A 88 24.31 -35.41 -10.04
CA ASP A 88 23.74 -34.56 -9.00
C ASP A 88 24.40 -33.19 -8.99
N GLN A 89 24.14 -32.36 -10.01
CA GLN A 89 24.56 -30.93 -10.02
C GLN A 89 23.64 -30.01 -10.85
N VAL A 90 22.34 -30.29 -10.98
CA VAL A 90 21.39 -29.30 -11.56
C VAL A 90 19.98 -29.49 -10.99
N GLY A 91 19.87 -29.38 -9.67
CA GLY A 91 18.66 -28.87 -9.06
C GLY A 91 18.94 -27.44 -8.66
N SER A 92 18.15 -26.48 -9.15
CA SER A 92 18.00 -25.19 -8.49
C SER A 92 17.65 -25.46 -7.03
N ARG A 93 18.66 -25.52 -6.16
CA ARG A 93 18.44 -25.68 -4.73
C ARG A 93 17.93 -24.34 -4.24
N PRO A 94 16.65 -24.23 -3.87
CA PRO A 94 16.11 -22.95 -3.45
C PRO A 94 16.92 -22.51 -2.23
N LEU A 95 17.28 -21.23 -2.22
CA LEU A 95 17.61 -20.55 -0.99
C LEU A 95 16.36 -20.70 -0.09
N GLU A 96 16.44 -21.60 0.89
CA GLU A 96 15.29 -21.97 1.71
C GLU A 96 15.48 -21.37 3.11
N PHE A 97 14.50 -20.60 3.53
CA PHE A 97 14.43 -20.05 4.88
C PHE A 97 13.38 -20.82 5.68
N ASP A 98 13.81 -21.46 6.77
CA ASP A 98 12.91 -22.10 7.73
C ASP A 98 12.52 -21.08 8.81
N THR A 99 11.26 -20.63 8.76
CA THR A 99 10.71 -19.64 9.70
C THR A 99 10.59 -20.16 11.13
N ASN A 100 10.71 -21.47 11.38
CA ASN A 100 10.65 -22.03 12.74
C ASN A 100 12.01 -22.07 13.42
N THR A 101 13.07 -22.31 12.64
CA THR A 101 14.45 -22.42 13.15
C THR A 101 15.29 -21.18 12.86
N ASN A 102 14.78 -20.26 12.04
CA ASN A 102 15.49 -19.07 11.54
C ASN A 102 16.79 -19.40 10.81
N ILE A 103 16.86 -20.57 10.19
CA ILE A 103 18.03 -21.00 9.42
C ILE A 103 17.78 -20.73 7.93
N LEU A 104 18.75 -20.07 7.31
CA LEU A 104 18.87 -19.96 5.87
C LEU A 104 19.77 -21.09 5.36
N SER A 105 19.18 -22.04 4.62
CA SER A 105 19.91 -23.16 4.03
C SER A 105 20.46 -22.76 2.66
N LEU A 106 21.78 -22.90 2.48
CA LEU A 106 22.49 -22.64 1.22
C LEU A 106 22.71 -23.94 0.43
N GLY A 107 21.83 -24.94 0.58
CA GLY A 107 22.05 -26.30 0.08
C GLY A 107 23.24 -26.96 0.77
N ASP A 108 24.13 -27.62 0.01
CA ASP A 108 25.32 -28.29 0.56
C ASP A 108 26.43 -27.32 1.00
N TRP A 109 26.27 -26.03 0.73
CA TRP A 109 27.26 -25.00 1.09
C TRP A 109 27.17 -24.57 2.55
N GLY A 110 26.24 -25.17 3.31
CA GLY A 110 26.06 -24.96 4.73
C GLY A 110 24.81 -24.18 5.08
N GLN A 111 24.73 -23.80 6.34
CA GLN A 111 23.58 -23.13 6.94
C GLN A 111 24.05 -21.85 7.60
N VAL A 112 23.26 -20.79 7.46
CA VAL A 112 23.42 -19.55 8.22
C VAL A 112 22.29 -19.47 9.22
N ASN A 113 22.63 -19.47 10.50
CA ASN A 113 21.68 -19.25 11.57
C ASN A 113 21.43 -17.75 11.71
N LEU A 114 20.19 -17.31 11.46
CA LEU A 114 19.76 -15.92 11.56
C LEU A 114 19.00 -15.64 12.86
N SER A 115 19.00 -16.56 13.83
CA SER A 115 18.35 -16.36 15.12
C SER A 115 18.90 -15.16 15.87
N SER A 116 20.18 -14.78 15.69
CA SER A 116 20.73 -13.56 16.28
C SER A 116 20.23 -12.26 15.63
N LEU A 117 19.44 -12.34 14.56
CA LEU A 117 18.78 -11.19 13.93
C LEU A 117 17.30 -11.08 14.34
N ILE A 118 16.80 -12.06 15.09
CA ILE A 118 15.44 -12.13 15.59
C ILE A 118 15.54 -12.19 17.11
N ASP A 119 15.27 -11.06 17.77
CA ASP A 119 14.99 -10.91 19.21
C ASP A 119 15.57 -12.06 20.06
N ASP A 120 16.89 -12.08 20.25
CA ASP A 120 17.45 -12.91 21.29
C ASP A 120 17.17 -12.24 22.64
N ALA A 121 16.93 -13.06 23.66
CA ALA A 121 16.57 -12.58 24.99
C ALA A 121 17.76 -11.97 25.75
N ASP A 122 18.74 -11.40 25.03
CA ASP A 122 19.89 -10.74 25.60
C ASP A 122 19.69 -9.21 25.68
N ASN A 123 20.72 -8.51 26.14
CA ASN A 123 20.65 -7.12 26.56
C ASN A 123 21.48 -6.20 25.64
N ASP A 124 21.94 -6.66 24.46
CA ASP A 124 22.73 -5.87 23.51
C ASP A 124 21.85 -5.11 22.51
N PRO A 125 21.55 -3.81 22.72
CA PRO A 125 20.55 -3.06 21.95
C PRO A 125 20.98 -2.69 20.52
N THR A 126 22.09 -3.25 20.02
CA THR A 126 22.70 -2.86 18.74
C THR A 126 22.53 -3.89 17.63
N ASN A 127 22.00 -5.08 17.92
CA ASN A 127 21.86 -6.17 16.96
C ASN A 127 20.40 -6.52 16.62
N GLU A 128 19.40 -5.79 17.15
CA GLU A 128 17.99 -6.12 16.98
C GLU A 128 17.21 -5.14 16.09
N ILE A 129 16.28 -5.70 15.29
CA ILE A 129 15.23 -4.92 14.64
C ILE A 129 14.14 -4.65 15.69
N GLN A 130 14.07 -3.41 16.18
CA GLN A 130 13.05 -3.02 17.17
C GLN A 130 11.66 -2.91 16.54
N ILE A 131 10.69 -3.69 17.03
CA ILE A 131 9.28 -3.54 16.67
C ILE A 131 8.68 -2.43 17.54
N LEU A 132 8.00 -1.48 16.89
CA LEU A 132 7.24 -0.43 17.54
C LEU A 132 5.76 -0.84 17.60
N THR A 133 5.19 -0.83 18.79
CA THR A 133 3.75 -1.09 19.00
C THR A 133 3.09 0.11 19.66
N PHE A 134 1.88 0.46 19.24
CA PHE A 134 1.12 1.54 19.85
C PHE A 134 -0.04 0.96 20.67
N ASP A 135 -0.05 1.26 21.97
CA ASP A 135 -1.17 0.96 22.86
C ASP A 135 -2.10 2.19 22.91
N ASN A 136 -3.29 2.04 22.33
CA ASN A 136 -4.29 3.10 22.29
C ASN A 136 -4.99 3.37 23.63
N THR A 137 -4.87 2.45 24.59
CA THR A 137 -5.50 2.60 25.91
C THR A 137 -4.61 3.42 26.82
N THR A 138 -3.30 3.26 26.69
CA THR A 138 -2.29 4.00 27.45
C THR A 138 -1.62 5.12 26.64
N ASN A 139 -2.00 5.31 25.37
CA ASN A 139 -1.38 6.26 24.44
C ASN A 139 0.15 6.14 24.39
N THR A 140 0.68 4.93 24.51
CA THR A 140 2.11 4.69 24.65
C THR A 140 2.66 3.98 23.43
N LEU A 141 3.75 4.51 22.88
CA LEU A 141 4.57 3.82 21.88
C LEU A 141 5.60 2.96 22.62
N ASN A 142 5.45 1.64 22.52
CA ASN A 142 6.32 0.66 23.16
C ASN A 142 7.31 0.07 22.16
N LEU A 143 8.57 -0.03 22.59
CA LEU A 143 9.60 -0.85 22.01
C LEU A 143 9.54 -2.21 22.71
N VAL A 144 9.69 -3.30 21.95
CA VAL A 144 9.58 -4.67 22.49
C VAL A 144 10.55 -4.95 23.66
N ASN A 145 11.73 -4.31 23.69
CA ASN A 145 12.72 -4.48 24.77
C ASN A 145 12.64 -3.40 25.89
N GLY A 146 11.42 -2.96 26.23
CA GLY A 146 11.14 -2.20 27.46
C GLY A 146 11.31 -0.68 27.37
N GLY A 147 11.75 -0.13 26.24
CA GLY A 147 11.63 1.30 25.96
C GLY A 147 10.17 1.68 25.75
N SER A 148 9.69 2.75 26.38
CA SER A 148 8.35 3.27 26.09
C SER A 148 8.39 4.79 26.03
N VAL A 149 7.63 5.35 25.10
CA VAL A 149 7.37 6.78 25.00
C VAL A 149 5.88 6.98 25.19
N ASN A 150 5.51 7.58 26.32
CA ASN A 150 4.13 7.97 26.56
C ASN A 150 3.81 9.21 25.70
N LEU A 151 2.82 9.10 24.82
CA LEU A 151 2.34 10.19 23.96
C LEU A 151 1.12 10.90 24.55
N GLY A 152 0.66 10.50 25.74
CA GLY A 152 -0.48 11.07 26.45
C GLY A 152 -0.35 12.57 26.65
N ASP A 153 0.82 13.06 27.03
CA ASP A 153 1.07 14.51 27.20
C ASP A 153 0.99 15.26 25.86
N VAL A 154 1.55 14.68 24.80
CA VAL A 154 1.49 15.26 23.43
C VAL A 154 0.05 15.26 22.90
N ILE A 155 -0.74 14.24 23.24
CA ILE A 155 -2.14 14.11 22.84
C ILE A 155 -3.02 15.06 23.66
N SER A 156 -2.79 15.20 24.97
CA SER A 156 -3.54 16.14 25.81
C SER A 156 -3.29 17.60 25.42
N ASP A 157 -2.10 17.93 24.94
CA ASP A 157 -1.79 19.25 24.41
C ASP A 157 -2.50 19.54 23.07
N ILE A 158 -3.03 18.51 22.39
CA ILE A 158 -3.72 18.61 21.11
C ILE A 158 -5.24 18.37 21.23
N GLU A 159 -5.72 17.73 22.30
CA GLU A 159 -7.15 17.56 22.54
C GLU A 159 -7.83 18.92 22.81
N THR A 160 -8.56 19.41 21.81
CA THR A 160 -9.36 20.63 21.91
C THR A 160 -10.76 20.29 22.40
N ILE A 161 -10.91 19.94 23.68
CA ILE A 161 -12.25 19.85 24.28
C ILE A 161 -12.77 21.27 24.45
N THR A 162 -13.62 21.70 23.52
CA THR A 162 -14.45 22.89 23.67
C THR A 162 -15.86 22.45 23.99
N THR A 163 -16.52 23.15 24.91
CA THR A 163 -17.92 22.84 25.27
C THR A 163 -18.77 24.08 25.11
N ILE A 164 -20.02 23.87 24.71
CA ILE A 164 -21.07 24.88 24.76
C ILE A 164 -22.18 24.32 25.63
N VAL A 165 -22.44 24.97 26.74
CA VAL A 165 -23.50 24.58 27.68
C VAL A 165 -24.54 25.70 27.73
N GLU A 166 -25.81 25.32 27.66
CA GLU A 166 -26.91 26.25 27.88
C GLU A 166 -26.89 26.77 29.33
N GLY A 167 -26.84 28.08 29.46
CA GLY A 167 -26.97 28.79 30.73
C GLY A 167 -28.42 29.15 31.01
N SER A 168 -28.64 29.90 32.09
CA SER A 168 -29.97 30.45 32.37
C SER A 168 -30.23 31.70 31.52
N ASN A 169 -31.52 31.99 31.28
CA ASN A 169 -31.98 33.27 30.74
C ASN A 169 -31.34 33.64 29.39
N GLY A 170 -31.38 32.74 28.40
CA GLY A 170 -30.92 33.03 27.04
C GLY A 170 -29.41 33.25 26.94
N THR A 171 -28.62 32.53 27.73
CA THR A 171 -27.15 32.58 27.63
C THR A 171 -26.60 31.21 27.30
N PHE A 172 -25.46 31.18 26.61
CA PHE A 172 -24.64 29.98 26.44
C PHE A 172 -23.24 30.26 26.98
N THR A 173 -22.64 29.28 27.64
CA THR A 173 -21.25 29.36 28.10
C THR A 173 -20.39 28.50 27.19
N TYR A 174 -19.58 29.16 26.37
CA TYR A 174 -18.50 28.51 25.64
C TYR A 174 -17.29 28.40 26.57
N THR A 175 -16.76 27.20 26.76
CA THR A 175 -15.51 26.96 27.48
C THR A 175 -14.47 26.48 26.48
N ASN A 176 -13.37 27.22 26.33
CA ASN A 176 -12.28 26.85 25.43
C ASN A 176 -11.38 25.76 26.03
N GLU A 177 -10.38 25.34 25.26
CA GLU A 177 -9.40 24.33 25.62
C GLU A 177 -8.54 24.69 26.85
N SER A 178 -8.38 25.98 27.15
CA SER A 178 -7.67 26.45 28.35
C SER A 178 -8.58 26.67 29.57
N GLY A 179 -9.87 26.29 29.47
CA GLY A 179 -10.87 26.48 30.51
C GLY A 179 -11.40 27.91 30.64
N ALA A 180 -10.96 28.83 29.78
CA ALA A 180 -11.49 30.19 29.73
C ALA A 180 -12.93 30.18 29.19
N GLN A 181 -13.80 30.88 29.90
CA GLN A 181 -15.21 30.95 29.58
C GLN A 181 -15.54 32.24 28.83
N THR A 182 -16.29 32.10 27.73
CA THR A 182 -16.94 33.20 27.03
C THR A 182 -18.44 33.03 27.17
N ILE A 183 -19.10 34.03 27.76
CA ILE A 183 -20.55 34.08 27.84
C ILE A 183 -21.09 34.66 26.54
N ILE A 184 -21.87 33.86 25.83
CA ILE A 184 -22.61 34.26 24.64
C ILE A 184 -24.00 34.64 25.14
N ASP A 185 -24.25 35.95 25.21
CA ASP A 185 -25.55 36.48 25.63
C ASP A 185 -26.41 36.73 24.39
N VAL A 186 -27.52 35.99 24.27
CA VAL A 186 -28.49 36.11 23.18
C VAL A 186 -29.81 36.72 23.65
N LYS A 187 -29.87 37.31 24.85
CA LYS A 187 -31.11 37.92 25.38
C LYS A 187 -31.69 39.01 24.50
N ASN A 188 -30.82 39.76 23.80
CA ASN A 188 -31.26 40.83 22.91
C ASN A 188 -31.42 40.36 21.45
N LEU A 189 -31.25 39.06 21.18
CA LEU A 189 -31.65 38.49 19.89
C LEU A 189 -33.14 38.17 19.97
N GLU A 190 -33.94 39.25 20.02
CA GLU A 190 -35.40 39.20 20.01
C GLU A 190 -35.89 38.71 18.64
N THR A 191 -36.82 37.76 18.63
CA THR A 191 -37.42 37.25 17.40
C THR A 191 -38.92 37.40 17.47
N LEU A 192 -39.50 38.12 16.51
CA LEU A 192 -40.95 38.27 16.40
C LEU A 192 -41.61 36.89 16.23
N THR A 193 -42.40 36.48 17.23
CA THR A 193 -43.02 35.15 17.26
C THR A 193 -44.24 35.06 16.34
N SER A 194 -45.04 36.12 16.25
CA SER A 194 -46.21 36.18 15.36
C SER A 194 -46.58 37.61 14.95
N LEU A 195 -47.22 37.75 13.78
CA LEU A 195 -47.78 39.00 13.29
C LEU A 195 -49.10 38.71 12.56
N VAL A 196 -50.23 39.08 13.15
CA VAL A 196 -51.57 38.72 12.65
C VAL A 196 -52.53 39.90 12.80
N LEU A 197 -53.36 40.16 11.79
CA LEU A 197 -54.51 41.04 11.96
C LEU A 197 -55.48 40.37 12.91
N ASN A 198 -55.79 41.03 14.02
CA ASN A 198 -56.56 40.42 15.08
C ASN A 198 -58.04 40.26 14.70
N ASN A 199 -58.84 39.72 15.63
CA ASN A 199 -60.25 39.44 15.39
C ASN A 199 -61.15 40.69 15.41
N ASP A 200 -60.62 41.86 15.77
CA ASP A 200 -61.35 43.14 15.65
C ASP A 200 -61.16 43.80 14.28
N ASN A 201 -60.26 43.28 13.44
CA ASN A 201 -59.93 43.79 12.11
C ASN A 201 -59.41 45.24 12.06
N ILE A 202 -59.04 45.82 13.20
CA ILE A 202 -58.52 47.18 13.34
C ILE A 202 -57.03 47.15 13.70
N ASN A 203 -56.63 46.24 14.59
CA ASN A 203 -55.25 46.19 15.07
C ASN A 203 -54.49 44.98 14.50
N ILE A 204 -53.19 45.18 14.27
CA ILE A 204 -52.26 44.06 14.11
C ILE A 204 -51.74 43.69 15.50
N ASP A 205 -51.98 42.44 15.89
CA ASP A 205 -51.36 41.85 17.07
C ASP A 205 -50.00 41.28 16.67
N TYR A 206 -48.97 41.63 17.43
CA TYR A 206 -47.72 40.91 17.39
C TYR A 206 -47.38 40.36 18.76
N THR A 207 -46.94 39.12 18.79
CA THR A 207 -46.46 38.47 20.01
C THR A 207 -44.94 38.45 19.96
N ASP A 208 -44.29 39.01 20.99
CA ASP A 208 -42.84 38.91 21.16
C ASP A 208 -42.42 37.51 21.65
N GLU A 209 -41.12 37.31 21.84
CA GLU A 209 -40.54 36.08 22.38
C GLU A 209 -40.88 35.82 23.85
N ASP A 210 -41.29 36.86 24.59
CA ASP A 210 -41.78 36.74 25.97
C ASP A 210 -43.26 36.30 26.03
N GLY A 211 -43.89 36.12 24.86
CA GLY A 211 -45.31 35.74 24.76
C GLY A 211 -46.27 36.89 25.04
N VAL A 212 -45.76 38.12 25.15
CA VAL A 212 -46.57 39.32 25.37
C VAL A 212 -47.14 39.77 24.03
N THR A 213 -48.46 39.94 23.99
CA THR A 213 -49.14 40.43 22.79
C THR A 213 -49.24 41.95 22.87
N ASN A 214 -48.68 42.60 21.86
CA ASN A 214 -48.73 44.04 21.66
C ASN A 214 -49.65 44.35 20.47
N GLN A 215 -50.34 45.48 20.53
CA GLN A 215 -51.29 45.88 19.48
C GLN A 215 -50.82 47.15 18.78
N LEU A 216 -50.67 47.08 17.46
CA LEU A 216 -50.49 48.24 16.61
C LEU A 216 -51.84 48.70 16.07
N ASP A 217 -52.30 49.86 16.55
CA ASP A 217 -53.55 50.48 16.09
C ASP A 217 -53.39 51.11 14.70
N LEU A 218 -54.12 50.55 13.72
CA LEU A 218 -54.10 51.04 12.34
C LEU A 218 -55.11 52.16 12.09
N THR A 219 -55.96 52.53 13.05
CA THR A 219 -57.08 53.47 12.83
C THR A 219 -56.60 54.80 12.24
N ASN A 220 -55.51 55.37 12.78
CA ASN A 220 -54.98 56.65 12.28
C ASN A 220 -54.32 56.52 10.90
N VAL A 221 -53.64 55.39 10.64
CA VAL A 221 -52.98 55.12 9.35
C VAL A 221 -54.03 54.93 8.26
N VAL A 222 -55.06 54.12 8.54
CA VAL A 222 -56.19 53.90 7.65
C VAL A 222 -56.90 55.22 7.38
N ARG A 223 -57.25 56.00 8.41
CA ARG A 223 -57.95 57.29 8.23
C ARG A 223 -57.14 58.33 7.45
N ASN A 224 -55.80 58.33 7.56
CA ASN A 224 -54.95 59.21 6.75
C ASN A 224 -54.95 58.84 5.26
N LEU A 225 -55.23 57.57 4.93
CA LEU A 225 -55.29 57.05 3.56
C LEU A 225 -56.73 56.88 3.06
N GLU A 226 -57.72 56.97 3.95
CA GLU A 226 -59.14 57.02 3.60
C GLU A 226 -59.43 58.28 2.81
N THR A 227 -60.07 58.10 1.67
CA THR A 227 -60.44 59.21 0.81
C THR A 227 -61.95 59.37 0.76
N LEU A 228 -62.44 60.59 0.96
CA LEU A 228 -63.87 60.88 0.91
C LEU A 228 -64.32 61.06 -0.53
N THR A 229 -65.12 60.13 -1.05
CA THR A 229 -65.87 60.30 -2.31
C THR A 229 -67.30 60.71 -2.00
N THR A 230 -67.91 61.56 -2.82
CA THR A 230 -69.31 61.97 -2.61
C THR A 230 -70.15 61.73 -3.85
N ILE A 231 -71.45 61.45 -3.67
CA ILE A 231 -72.44 61.44 -4.75
C ILE A 231 -73.55 62.40 -4.33
N VAL A 232 -73.85 63.38 -5.18
CA VAL A 232 -74.89 64.38 -4.93
C VAL A 232 -75.91 64.36 -6.07
N GLU A 233 -77.19 64.27 -5.73
CA GLU A 233 -78.29 64.46 -6.69
C GLU A 233 -78.54 65.95 -6.92
N GLY A 234 -78.51 66.37 -8.18
CA GLY A 234 -78.90 67.71 -8.61
C GLY A 234 -80.41 67.85 -8.74
N SER A 235 -80.91 69.08 -8.71
CA SER A 235 -82.35 69.42 -8.83
C SER A 235 -83.02 68.99 -10.15
N ASN A 236 -82.25 68.43 -11.07
CA ASN A 236 -82.66 67.90 -12.37
C ASN A 236 -82.59 66.35 -12.44
N GLY A 237 -82.38 65.65 -11.33
CA GLY A 237 -82.27 64.19 -11.27
C GLY A 237 -80.94 63.63 -11.80
N ILE A 238 -79.93 64.49 -11.97
CA ILE A 238 -78.57 64.09 -12.37
C ILE A 238 -77.73 63.88 -11.11
N PHE A 239 -77.02 62.76 -11.04
CA PHE A 239 -76.08 62.49 -9.96
C PHE A 239 -74.68 62.96 -10.35
N THR A 240 -73.98 63.60 -9.44
CA THR A 240 -72.57 63.98 -9.61
C THR A 240 -71.74 63.24 -8.59
N TYR A 241 -70.84 62.38 -9.06
CA TYR A 241 -69.82 61.74 -8.24
C TYR A 241 -68.59 62.66 -8.18
N THR A 242 -68.05 62.86 -6.98
CA THR A 242 -66.76 63.53 -6.75
C THR A 242 -65.79 62.51 -6.19
N ASP A 243 -64.68 62.28 -6.89
CA ASP A 243 -63.59 61.40 -6.44
C ASP A 243 -62.74 62.06 -5.34
N GLU A 244 -61.80 61.29 -4.81
CA GLU A 244 -60.87 61.70 -3.75
C GLU A 244 -59.95 62.87 -4.10
N ASN A 245 -59.72 63.10 -5.38
CA ASN A 245 -58.88 64.18 -5.90
C ASN A 245 -59.72 65.41 -6.28
N GLY A 246 -61.03 65.39 -6.00
CA GLY A 246 -61.98 66.43 -6.38
C GLY A 246 -62.42 66.36 -7.85
N GLY A 247 -62.11 65.28 -8.55
CA GLY A 247 -62.55 65.02 -9.92
C GLY A 247 -64.05 64.74 -9.97
N LEU A 248 -64.75 65.37 -10.92
CA LEU A 248 -66.20 65.26 -11.05
C LEU A 248 -66.58 64.33 -12.21
N LEU A 249 -67.47 63.37 -11.94
CA LEU A 249 -68.13 62.53 -12.95
C LEU A 249 -69.64 62.75 -12.89
N ILE A 250 -70.23 63.09 -14.03
CA ILE A 250 -71.68 63.24 -14.17
C ILE A 250 -72.29 61.87 -14.48
N LEU A 251 -73.09 61.35 -13.56
CA LEU A 251 -73.85 60.12 -13.72
C LEU A 251 -75.28 60.47 -14.12
N MET A 252 -75.63 60.17 -15.38
CA MET A 252 -77.02 60.21 -15.84
C MET A 252 -77.63 58.82 -15.64
N LEU A 253 -78.64 58.70 -14.77
CA LEU A 253 -79.47 57.51 -14.74
C LEU A 253 -80.31 57.51 -16.02
N LYS A 254 -79.95 56.63 -16.95
CA LYS A 254 -80.78 56.37 -18.12
C LYS A 254 -82.02 55.63 -17.62
N THR A 255 -83.17 56.27 -17.74
CA THR A 255 -84.47 55.61 -17.50
C THR A 255 -84.75 54.58 -18.59
#